data_AF-A0A972IJ14-F1
#
_entry.id   AF-A0A972IJ14-F1
#
_cell.length_a   1.000
_cell.length_b   1.000
_cell.length_c   1.000
_cell.angle_alpha   90.00
_cell.angle_beta   90.00
_cell.angle_gamma   90.00
#
_symmetry.space_group_name_H-M   'P 1'
#
loop_
_entity.id
_entity.type
_entity.pdbx_description
1 polymer ?
#
loop_
_entity_poly.entity_id
_entity_poly.type
_entity_poly.pdbx_seq_one_letter_code
_entity_poly.pdbx_strand_id
1 'polypeptide(L)'
;MLRTSPCTRRQFLSRSAAAAAAGLLVARVPAPAGEPPLPYFEQRGWLVGCWTRPWAAFDYRVGMDAMAEAGFKHIALTGAKTRTRRVIAAETTLEEAAEVGQEAQRRGLTITNVYGGGVSLEKGPAGLRKLIDNCQAARAQSVLLSGIGNERTYEACCRTVAECCDYAAEKRIAVVLKPHGGMTGTGPQIRDAANRIDRANFTVMYDPGNIYFYSQGRVDPVEDVKAVAGLVTGVSVKDYLPPNNVALTPGTGKVDFPALFAELRRGGLEGGPLMIEMVKPGDPAQTLEEVKKARQFVEQLVGVA
;
A
#
# COMPACT_ATOMS: atom_id res chain seq x y z
N MET A 1 -71.38 13.82 54.72
CA MET A 1 -70.60 15.01 54.31
C MET A 1 -69.18 14.57 54.00
N LEU A 2 -68.86 14.33 52.72
CA LEU A 2 -67.52 13.93 52.27
C LEU A 2 -66.74 15.22 51.96
N ARG A 3 -65.73 15.54 52.77
CA ARG A 3 -64.74 16.58 52.46
C ARG A 3 -63.64 15.97 51.60
N THR A 4 -63.52 16.44 50.36
CA THR A 4 -62.37 16.22 49.49
C THR A 4 -61.30 17.25 49.82
N SER A 5 -60.11 16.80 50.20
CA SER A 5 -58.92 17.66 50.33
C SER A 5 -58.22 17.76 48.96
N PRO A 6 -57.83 18.95 48.48
CA PRO A 6 -57.16 19.09 47.19
C PRO A 6 -55.67 18.72 47.30
N CYS A 7 -55.23 17.81 46.43
CA CYS A 7 -53.83 17.48 46.23
C CYS A 7 -53.11 18.70 45.62
N THR A 8 -52.10 19.24 46.29
CA THR A 8 -51.36 20.41 45.81
C THR A 8 -50.18 19.99 44.92
N ARG A 9 -49.87 20.82 43.91
CA ARG A 9 -48.81 20.62 42.89
C ARG A 9 -47.42 20.21 43.44
N ARG A 10 -47.13 20.40 44.74
CA ARG A 10 -45.88 19.97 45.38
C ARG A 10 -45.78 18.46 45.66
N GLN A 11 -46.89 17.73 45.74
CA GLN A 11 -46.88 16.27 45.98
C GLN A 11 -46.66 15.44 44.70
N PHE A 12 -46.84 16.04 43.51
CA PHE A 12 -46.56 15.39 42.23
C PHE A 12 -45.05 15.38 41.92
N LEU A 13 -44.35 16.47 42.26
CA LEU A 13 -42.91 16.60 42.00
C LEU A 13 -42.02 15.78 42.95
N SER A 14 -42.50 15.41 44.15
CA SER A 14 -41.74 14.57 45.08
C SER A 14 -41.79 13.07 44.74
N ARG A 15 -42.68 12.64 43.81
CA ARG A 15 -42.75 11.25 43.33
C ARG A 15 -42.07 11.02 41.98
N SER A 16 -41.66 12.07 41.28
CA SER A 16 -40.88 11.95 40.04
C SER A 16 -39.36 11.93 40.27
N ALA A 17 -38.88 12.30 41.47
CA ALA A 17 -37.44 12.36 41.77
C ALA A 17 -36.85 11.06 42.35
N ALA A 18 -37.67 10.05 42.67
CA ALA A 18 -37.20 8.79 43.27
C ALA A 18 -37.13 7.61 42.27
N ALA A 19 -37.32 7.85 40.97
CA ALA A 19 -37.28 6.82 39.92
C ALA A 19 -36.10 7.01 38.92
N ALA A 20 -35.09 7.80 39.27
CA ALA A 20 -33.95 8.11 38.38
C ALA A 20 -32.59 7.67 38.92
N ALA A 21 -32.54 6.81 39.95
CA ALA A 21 -31.29 6.38 40.59
C ALA A 21 -31.10 4.85 40.64
N ALA A 22 -31.64 4.13 39.66
CA ALA A 22 -31.36 2.70 39.45
C ALA A 22 -30.88 2.43 38.01
N GLY A 23 -30.17 3.38 37.42
CA GLY A 23 -29.47 3.20 36.15
C GLY A 23 -28.22 2.36 36.37
N LEU A 24 -28.37 1.04 36.28
CA LEU A 24 -27.40 0.10 35.71
C LEU A 24 -25.93 0.57 35.72
N LEU A 25 -25.22 0.27 36.80
CA LEU A 25 -23.77 0.05 36.73
C LEU A 25 -23.54 -1.24 35.93
N VAL A 26 -23.71 -1.17 34.61
CA VAL A 26 -23.09 -2.15 33.71
C VAL A 26 -21.60 -1.85 33.78
N ALA A 27 -20.87 -2.70 34.51
CA ALA A 27 -19.43 -2.77 34.37
C ALA A 27 -19.15 -2.87 32.86
N ARG A 28 -18.49 -1.85 32.30
CA ARG A 28 -18.01 -1.87 30.93
C ARG A 28 -17.02 -3.03 30.85
N VAL A 29 -17.49 -4.19 30.41
CA VAL A 29 -16.62 -5.26 29.93
C VAL A 29 -15.81 -4.59 28.82
N PRO A 30 -14.47 -4.54 28.91
CA PRO A 30 -13.68 -4.06 27.80
C PRO A 30 -14.07 -4.92 26.60
N ALA A 31 -14.50 -4.30 25.50
CA ALA A 31 -14.60 -5.02 24.24
C ALA A 31 -13.25 -5.73 24.03
N PRO A 32 -13.23 -6.98 23.55
CA PRO A 32 -11.97 -7.61 23.20
C PRO A 32 -11.23 -6.62 22.31
N ALA A 33 -9.99 -6.29 22.68
CA ALA A 33 -9.14 -5.44 21.85
C ALA A 33 -9.18 -6.04 20.45
N GLY A 34 -9.75 -5.32 19.48
CA GLY A 34 -9.80 -5.78 18.10
C GLY A 34 -8.39 -6.16 17.66
N GLU A 35 -8.27 -7.12 16.75
CA GLU A 35 -6.96 -7.48 16.22
C GLU A 35 -6.20 -6.23 15.79
N PRO A 36 -4.90 -6.13 16.13
CA PRO A 36 -4.12 -4.95 15.77
C PRO A 36 -4.13 -4.80 14.24
N PRO A 37 -4.18 -3.56 13.73
CA PRO A 37 -4.20 -3.30 12.29
C PRO A 37 -3.05 -4.04 11.61
N LEU A 38 -3.22 -4.37 10.32
CA LEU A 38 -2.14 -5.00 9.57
C LEU A 38 -0.89 -4.12 9.61
N PRO A 39 0.33 -4.69 9.67
CA PRO A 39 1.56 -3.90 9.74
C PRO A 39 1.72 -2.85 8.64
N TYR A 40 1.08 -3.08 7.49
CA TYR A 40 1.05 -2.16 6.36
C TYR A 40 0.26 -0.87 6.63
N PHE A 41 -0.79 -0.94 7.46
CA PHE A 41 -1.68 0.18 7.78
C PHE A 41 -1.32 0.87 9.11
N GLU A 42 -0.27 0.42 9.78
CA GLU A 42 0.20 1.08 11.00
C GLU A 42 0.71 2.50 10.67
N GLN A 43 0.13 3.50 11.35
CA GLN A 43 0.50 4.89 11.18
C GLN A 43 1.88 5.15 11.78
N ARG A 44 2.88 5.29 10.91
CA ARG A 44 4.30 5.48 11.26
C ARG A 44 4.91 6.70 10.57
N GLY A 45 4.07 7.62 10.06
CA GLY A 45 4.49 8.73 9.22
C GLY A 45 4.90 8.28 7.82
N TRP A 46 5.76 9.05 7.15
CA TRP A 46 6.26 8.75 5.81
C TRP A 46 7.37 7.70 5.86
N LEU A 47 7.18 6.59 5.14
CA LEU A 47 8.17 5.52 5.01
C LEU A 47 8.88 5.68 3.66
N VAL A 48 9.89 6.56 3.62
CA VAL A 48 10.70 6.76 2.41
C VAL A 48 11.59 5.54 2.18
N GLY A 49 11.44 4.90 1.02
CA GLY A 49 12.12 3.66 0.69
C GLY A 49 12.44 3.54 -0.79
N CYS A 50 12.98 2.39 -1.18
CA CYS A 50 13.37 2.11 -2.55
C CYS A 50 12.99 0.68 -2.95
N TRP A 51 12.62 0.50 -4.22
CA TRP A 51 12.46 -0.81 -4.81
C TRP A 51 13.82 -1.42 -5.14
N THR A 52 13.96 -2.75 -5.14
CA THR A 52 15.20 -3.41 -5.66
C THR A 52 15.44 -3.22 -7.16
N ARG A 53 14.48 -2.61 -7.88
CA ARG A 53 14.46 -2.47 -9.34
C ARG A 53 15.70 -1.81 -9.94
N PRO A 54 16.30 -0.75 -9.36
CA PRO A 54 17.52 -0.14 -9.91
C PRO A 54 18.69 -1.12 -10.02
N TRP A 55 18.69 -2.18 -9.19
CA TRP A 55 19.70 -3.24 -9.21
C TRP A 55 19.19 -4.57 -9.77
N ALA A 56 18.12 -4.58 -10.58
CA ALA A 56 17.50 -5.81 -11.06
C ALA A 56 18.44 -6.72 -11.88
N ALA A 57 19.56 -6.19 -12.40
CA ALA A 57 20.59 -6.95 -13.11
C ALA A 57 21.53 -7.74 -12.18
N PHE A 58 21.45 -7.55 -10.86
CA PHE A 58 22.33 -8.14 -9.85
C PHE A 58 21.56 -9.04 -8.88
N ASP A 59 22.29 -9.78 -8.06
CA ASP A 59 21.71 -10.45 -6.88
C ASP A 59 21.04 -9.39 -5.97
N TYR A 60 19.91 -9.74 -5.38
CA TYR A 60 19.11 -8.79 -4.60
C TYR A 60 19.87 -8.24 -3.38
N ARG A 61 20.87 -8.96 -2.87
CA ARG A 61 21.73 -8.51 -1.76
C ARG A 61 22.55 -7.28 -2.13
N VAL A 62 22.99 -7.18 -3.39
CA VAL A 62 23.69 -5.98 -3.90
C VAL A 62 22.79 -4.75 -3.78
N GLY A 63 21.52 -4.88 -4.17
CA GLY A 63 20.55 -3.80 -4.01
C GLY A 63 20.25 -3.48 -2.55
N MET A 64 20.14 -4.49 -1.68
CA MET A 64 19.93 -4.27 -0.25
C MET A 64 21.12 -3.59 0.43
N ASP A 65 22.35 -3.96 0.09
CA ASP A 65 23.57 -3.29 0.58
C ASP A 65 23.56 -1.81 0.17
N ALA A 66 23.32 -1.53 -1.11
CA ALA A 66 23.26 -0.17 -1.62
C ALA A 66 22.11 0.65 -0.99
N MET A 67 20.94 0.05 -0.75
CA MET A 67 19.83 0.74 -0.07
C MET A 67 20.15 1.04 1.39
N ALA A 68 20.81 0.13 2.10
CA ALA A 68 21.27 0.37 3.47
C ALA A 68 22.35 1.48 3.51
N GLU A 69 23.29 1.48 2.56
CA GLU A 69 24.31 2.51 2.40
C GLU A 69 23.71 3.89 2.07
N ALA A 70 22.68 3.93 1.20
CA ALA A 70 21.89 5.12 0.93
C ALA A 70 21.05 5.58 2.13
N GLY A 71 21.03 4.80 3.22
CA GLY A 71 20.39 5.10 4.50
C GLY A 71 18.89 4.83 4.56
N PHE A 72 18.34 4.07 3.61
CA PHE A 72 16.95 3.62 3.69
C PHE A 72 16.75 2.64 4.85
N LYS A 73 15.53 2.63 5.41
CA LYS A 73 15.05 1.64 6.40
C LYS A 73 13.90 0.79 5.88
N HIS A 74 13.30 1.20 4.76
CA HIS A 74 12.15 0.57 4.15
C HIS A 74 12.47 0.23 2.70
N ILE A 75 12.09 -0.97 2.27
CA ILE A 75 12.35 -1.45 0.91
C ILE A 75 11.12 -2.14 0.33
N ALA A 76 11.07 -2.15 -1.00
CA ALA A 76 10.12 -2.94 -1.76
C ALA A 76 10.86 -3.91 -2.70
N LEU A 77 10.36 -5.13 -2.83
CA LEU A 77 11.02 -6.20 -3.56
C LEU A 77 10.39 -6.36 -4.95
N THR A 78 11.22 -6.37 -5.99
CA THR A 78 10.76 -6.59 -7.37
C THR A 78 11.74 -7.46 -8.16
N GLY A 79 12.34 -6.94 -9.24
CA GLY A 79 13.31 -7.65 -10.06
C GLY A 79 14.66 -7.84 -9.36
N ALA A 80 15.31 -8.97 -9.65
CA ALA A 80 16.68 -9.32 -9.29
C ALA A 80 17.18 -10.45 -10.20
N LYS A 81 18.49 -10.66 -10.24
CA LYS A 81 19.13 -11.76 -10.96
C LYS A 81 18.96 -13.08 -10.19
N THR A 82 17.76 -13.63 -10.27
CA THR A 82 17.36 -14.93 -9.70
C THR A 82 16.76 -15.83 -10.79
N ARG A 83 16.47 -17.09 -10.47
CA ARG A 83 15.77 -18.02 -11.38
C ARG A 83 14.45 -17.46 -11.92
N THR A 84 13.70 -16.74 -11.08
CA THR A 84 12.38 -16.18 -11.43
C THR A 84 12.46 -14.76 -11.96
N ARG A 85 13.66 -14.17 -12.02
CA ARG A 85 13.90 -12.73 -12.28
C ARG A 85 13.20 -11.81 -11.27
N ARG A 86 12.80 -12.34 -10.11
CA ARG A 86 12.18 -11.64 -8.99
C ARG A 86 12.94 -11.98 -7.71
N VAL A 87 12.93 -11.08 -6.72
CA VAL A 87 13.42 -11.42 -5.38
C VAL A 87 12.55 -12.51 -4.77
N ILE A 88 11.22 -12.35 -4.86
CA ILE A 88 10.22 -13.33 -4.43
C ILE A 88 9.17 -13.47 -5.55
N ALA A 89 8.81 -14.70 -5.88
CA ALA A 89 7.73 -15.06 -6.81
C ALA A 89 6.83 -16.15 -6.18
N ALA A 90 5.76 -16.56 -6.87
CA ALA A 90 4.90 -17.65 -6.40
C ALA A 90 5.63 -19.02 -6.37
N GLU A 91 6.70 -19.16 -7.17
CA GLU A 91 7.54 -20.35 -7.26
C GLU A 91 8.77 -20.31 -6.33
N THR A 92 8.94 -19.25 -5.54
CA THR A 92 9.93 -19.19 -4.46
C THR A 92 9.47 -20.12 -3.33
N THR A 93 10.38 -20.87 -2.72
CA THR A 93 10.02 -21.71 -1.55
C THR A 93 9.87 -20.86 -0.29
N LEU A 94 9.24 -21.40 0.75
CA LEU A 94 9.09 -20.69 2.03
C LEU A 94 10.45 -20.44 2.68
N GLU A 95 11.38 -21.38 2.55
CA GLU A 95 12.75 -21.27 3.07
C GLU A 95 13.52 -20.17 2.36
N GLU A 96 13.48 -20.12 1.02
CA GLU A 96 14.09 -19.06 0.22
C GLU A 96 13.49 -17.69 0.57
N ALA A 97 12.16 -17.60 0.73
CA ALA A 97 11.49 -16.36 1.12
C ALA A 97 11.88 -15.92 2.55
N ALA A 98 11.98 -16.86 3.49
CA ALA A 98 12.45 -16.57 4.84
C ALA A 98 13.91 -16.09 4.85
N GLU A 99 14.77 -16.65 4.02
CA GLU A 99 16.16 -16.20 3.84
C GLU A 99 16.22 -14.74 3.34
N VAL A 100 15.40 -14.38 2.35
CA VAL A 100 15.28 -12.98 1.88
C VAL A 100 14.90 -12.05 3.02
N GLY A 101 13.94 -12.45 3.86
CA GLY A 101 13.55 -11.68 5.06
C GLY A 101 14.69 -11.50 6.05
N GLN A 102 15.50 -12.54 6.27
CA GLN A 102 16.68 -12.48 7.14
C GLN A 102 17.79 -11.58 6.57
N GLU A 103 18.02 -11.62 5.24
CA GLU A 103 18.98 -10.74 4.57
C GLU A 103 18.59 -9.26 4.71
N ALA A 104 17.29 -8.93 4.60
CA ALA A 104 16.78 -7.59 4.85
C ALA A 104 16.97 -7.19 6.32
N GLN A 105 16.59 -8.07 7.27
CA GLN A 105 16.71 -7.79 8.70
C GLN A 105 18.15 -7.55 9.15
N ARG A 106 19.11 -8.34 8.64
CA ARG A 106 20.55 -8.18 8.94
C ARG A 106 21.09 -6.80 8.54
N ARG A 107 20.44 -6.13 7.59
CA ARG A 107 20.77 -4.77 7.13
C ARG A 107 19.92 -3.68 7.78
N GLY A 108 19.04 -4.04 8.71
CA GLY A 108 18.10 -3.11 9.33
C GLY A 108 17.03 -2.60 8.36
N LEU A 109 16.67 -3.39 7.35
CA LEU A 109 15.67 -3.06 6.34
C LEU A 109 14.34 -3.77 6.64
N THR A 110 13.24 -3.04 6.49
CA THR A 110 11.87 -3.56 6.59
C THR A 110 11.25 -3.67 5.20
N ILE A 111 10.71 -4.84 4.85
CA ILE A 111 10.07 -5.08 3.54
C ILE A 111 8.61 -4.62 3.60
N THR A 112 8.26 -3.55 2.88
CA THR A 112 6.89 -3.02 2.84
C THR A 112 6.05 -3.72 1.76
N ASN A 113 6.61 -3.93 0.57
CA ASN A 113 5.89 -4.45 -0.59
C ASN A 113 6.70 -5.53 -1.30
N VAL A 114 6.04 -6.62 -1.70
CA VAL A 114 6.58 -7.62 -2.63
C VAL A 114 5.80 -7.55 -3.93
N TYR A 115 6.47 -7.32 -5.04
CA TYR A 115 5.84 -7.24 -6.35
C TYR A 115 5.33 -8.62 -6.81
N GLY A 116 4.02 -8.72 -6.99
CA GLY A 116 3.28 -9.90 -7.47
C GLY A 116 2.68 -9.74 -8.86
N GLY A 117 3.21 -8.84 -9.69
CA GLY A 117 2.76 -8.70 -11.07
C GLY A 117 3.01 -9.95 -11.90
N GLY A 118 2.00 -10.36 -12.67
CA GLY A 118 2.03 -11.55 -13.52
C GLY A 118 1.51 -12.83 -12.86
N VAL A 119 1.01 -12.77 -11.61
CA VAL A 119 0.28 -13.89 -11.02
C VAL A 119 -0.98 -14.18 -11.86
N SER A 120 -1.17 -15.45 -12.23
CA SER A 120 -2.31 -15.93 -13.02
C SER A 120 -3.62 -15.95 -12.21
N LEU A 121 -4.19 -14.77 -11.95
CA LEU A 121 -5.46 -14.59 -11.23
C LEU A 121 -6.64 -15.28 -11.92
N GLU A 122 -6.56 -15.42 -13.26
CA GLU A 122 -7.56 -16.11 -14.08
C GLU A 122 -7.62 -17.62 -13.86
N LYS A 123 -6.56 -18.20 -13.28
CA LYS A 123 -6.48 -19.63 -12.92
C LYS A 123 -6.94 -19.91 -11.50
N GLY A 124 -7.47 -18.90 -10.81
CA GLY A 124 -7.95 -19.00 -9.43
C GLY A 124 -6.89 -18.62 -8.38
N PRO A 125 -7.19 -18.86 -7.09
CA PRO A 125 -6.51 -18.22 -5.96
C PRO A 125 -5.12 -18.80 -5.64
N ALA A 126 -4.81 -20.01 -6.11
CA ALA A 126 -3.65 -20.77 -5.64
C ALA A 126 -2.30 -20.03 -5.84
N GLY A 127 -2.12 -19.34 -6.97
CA GLY A 127 -0.89 -18.60 -7.25
C GLY A 127 -0.69 -17.41 -6.31
N LEU A 128 -1.75 -16.63 -6.07
CA LEU A 128 -1.69 -15.48 -5.17
C LEU A 128 -1.55 -15.91 -3.71
N ARG A 129 -2.23 -16.99 -3.28
CA ARG A 129 -2.07 -17.57 -1.93
C ARG A 129 -0.63 -17.99 -1.65
N LYS A 130 0.03 -18.68 -2.59
CA LYS A 130 1.47 -19.02 -2.46
C LYS A 130 2.34 -17.79 -2.31
N LEU A 131 2.08 -16.75 -3.12
CA LEU A 131 2.84 -15.51 -3.01
C LEU A 131 2.61 -14.80 -1.66
N ILE A 132 1.38 -14.83 -1.13
CA ILE A 132 1.05 -14.32 0.21
C ILE A 132 1.82 -15.09 1.29
N ASP A 133 1.89 -16.42 1.20
CA ASP A 133 2.68 -17.23 2.14
C ASP A 133 4.18 -16.87 2.07
N ASN A 134 4.71 -16.66 0.86
CA ASN A 134 6.08 -16.20 0.68
C ASN A 134 6.30 -14.79 1.26
N CYS A 135 5.33 -13.89 1.12
CA CYS A 135 5.39 -12.56 1.77
C CYS A 135 5.45 -12.70 3.29
N GLN A 136 4.61 -13.56 3.87
CA GLN A 136 4.61 -13.83 5.31
C GLN A 136 5.95 -14.41 5.77
N ALA A 137 6.49 -15.41 5.08
CA ALA A 137 7.78 -16.02 5.38
C ALA A 137 8.93 -14.99 5.35
N ALA A 138 8.90 -14.08 4.37
CA ALA A 138 9.85 -12.97 4.24
C ALA A 138 9.61 -11.82 5.23
N ARG A 139 8.56 -11.88 6.06
CA ARG A 139 8.12 -10.81 6.96
C ARG A 139 7.80 -9.50 6.22
N ALA A 140 7.34 -9.61 4.98
CA ALA A 140 6.84 -8.49 4.20
C ALA A 140 5.46 -8.05 4.71
N GLN A 141 5.13 -6.77 4.53
CA GLN A 141 3.85 -6.23 4.98
C GLN A 141 2.73 -6.39 3.94
N SER A 142 3.08 -6.56 2.66
CA SER A 142 2.10 -6.63 1.58
C SER A 142 2.58 -7.38 0.33
N VAL A 143 1.60 -7.84 -0.44
CA VAL A 143 1.77 -8.24 -1.84
C VAL A 143 1.20 -7.15 -2.75
N LEU A 144 1.95 -6.74 -3.78
CA LEU A 144 1.57 -5.69 -4.72
C LEU A 144 1.27 -6.25 -6.12
N LEU A 145 0.03 -6.14 -6.56
CA LEU A 145 -0.42 -6.50 -7.90
C LEU A 145 -0.17 -5.35 -8.89
N SER A 146 0.26 -5.70 -10.10
CA SER A 146 0.45 -4.76 -11.21
C SER A 146 -0.62 -4.96 -12.29
N GLY A 147 -1.87 -4.83 -11.84
CA GLY A 147 -3.07 -4.97 -12.65
C GLY A 147 -3.84 -6.28 -12.48
N ILE A 148 -5.05 -6.30 -13.01
CA ILE A 148 -6.05 -7.36 -12.78
C ILE A 148 -6.68 -7.74 -14.12
N GLY A 149 -6.38 -8.95 -14.59
CA GLY A 149 -7.01 -9.55 -15.76
C GLY A 149 -6.95 -8.71 -17.05
N ASN A 150 -7.79 -9.09 -18.01
CA ASN A 150 -8.10 -8.33 -19.22
C ASN A 150 -9.63 -8.24 -19.37
N GLU A 151 -10.14 -7.65 -20.45
CA GLU A 151 -11.58 -7.44 -20.67
C GLU A 151 -12.42 -8.71 -20.46
N ARG A 152 -11.89 -9.89 -20.79
CA ARG A 152 -12.59 -11.18 -20.67
C ARG A 152 -12.51 -11.81 -19.29
N THR A 153 -11.40 -11.58 -18.58
CA THR A 153 -11.12 -12.25 -17.30
C THR A 153 -11.27 -11.33 -16.10
N TYR A 154 -11.46 -10.03 -16.31
CA TYR A 154 -11.41 -9.00 -15.27
C TYR A 154 -12.31 -9.29 -14.08
N GLU A 155 -13.58 -9.64 -14.32
CA GLU A 155 -14.54 -9.93 -13.26
C GLU A 155 -14.15 -11.17 -12.44
N ALA A 156 -13.72 -12.24 -13.12
CA ALA A 156 -13.24 -13.44 -12.45
C ALA A 156 -11.97 -13.17 -11.64
N CYS A 157 -11.04 -12.39 -12.19
CA CYS A 157 -9.82 -11.97 -11.48
C CYS A 157 -10.13 -11.10 -10.26
N CYS A 158 -11.11 -10.18 -10.32
CA CYS A 158 -11.53 -9.40 -9.15
C CYS A 158 -12.07 -10.31 -8.03
N ARG A 159 -12.87 -11.33 -8.38
CA ARG A 159 -13.33 -12.34 -7.39
C ARG A 159 -12.17 -13.12 -6.78
N THR A 160 -11.21 -13.56 -7.61
CA THR A 160 -9.99 -14.23 -7.13
C THR A 160 -9.23 -13.34 -6.13
N VAL A 161 -9.07 -12.04 -6.44
CA VAL A 161 -8.39 -11.11 -5.54
C VAL A 161 -9.17 -10.92 -4.24
N ALA A 162 -10.50 -10.79 -4.29
CA ALA A 162 -11.33 -10.67 -3.09
C ALA A 162 -11.20 -11.90 -2.17
N GLU A 163 -11.25 -13.10 -2.73
CA GLU A 163 -11.04 -14.35 -1.98
C GLU A 163 -9.63 -14.40 -1.36
N CYS A 164 -8.62 -13.97 -2.10
CA CYS A 164 -7.25 -13.90 -1.59
C CYS A 164 -7.04 -12.80 -0.54
N CYS A 165 -7.85 -11.74 -0.52
CA CYS A 165 -7.78 -10.72 0.52
C CYS A 165 -8.16 -11.31 1.89
N ASP A 166 -9.20 -12.16 1.94
CA ASP A 166 -9.61 -12.83 3.18
C ASP A 166 -8.47 -13.72 3.72
N TYR A 167 -7.84 -14.51 2.84
CA TYR A 167 -6.64 -15.29 3.17
C TYR A 167 -5.44 -14.42 3.58
N ALA A 168 -5.22 -13.30 2.90
CA ALA A 168 -4.12 -12.38 3.20
C ALA A 168 -4.28 -11.76 4.60
N ALA A 169 -5.51 -11.47 5.03
CA ALA A 169 -5.79 -10.95 6.37
C ALA A 169 -5.35 -11.93 7.46
N GLU A 170 -5.68 -13.22 7.33
CA GLU A 170 -5.21 -14.29 8.24
C GLU A 170 -3.68 -14.36 8.33
N LYS A 171 -3.00 -14.04 7.22
CA LYS A 171 -1.54 -14.04 7.12
C LYS A 171 -0.89 -12.73 7.55
N ARG A 172 -1.70 -11.74 7.95
CA ARG A 172 -1.31 -10.36 8.26
C ARG A 172 -0.64 -9.63 7.09
N ILE A 173 -1.07 -9.90 5.86
CA ILE A 173 -0.58 -9.33 4.61
C ILE A 173 -1.66 -8.43 3.99
N ALA A 174 -1.29 -7.21 3.60
CA ALA A 174 -2.16 -6.35 2.79
C ALA A 174 -2.07 -6.72 1.30
N VAL A 175 -3.16 -6.55 0.56
CA VAL A 175 -3.17 -6.66 -0.91
C VAL A 175 -3.20 -5.27 -1.50
N VAL A 176 -2.15 -4.92 -2.26
CA VAL A 176 -1.96 -3.58 -2.81
C VAL A 176 -2.09 -3.64 -4.32
N LEU A 177 -2.83 -2.72 -4.93
CA LEU A 177 -2.90 -2.56 -6.38
C LEU A 177 -2.16 -1.30 -6.82
N LYS A 178 -1.38 -1.43 -7.89
CA LYS A 178 -0.67 -0.33 -8.54
C LYS A 178 -1.10 -0.20 -10.01
N PRO A 179 -1.33 1.03 -10.53
CA PRO A 179 -1.72 1.19 -11.92
C PRO A 179 -0.64 0.68 -12.89
N HIS A 180 -1.05 -0.09 -13.90
CA HIS A 180 -0.12 -0.78 -14.82
C HIS A 180 -0.77 -1.11 -16.18
N GLY A 181 -1.46 -0.13 -16.78
CA GLY A 181 -2.17 -0.28 -18.05
C GLY A 181 -3.38 -1.24 -18.00
N GLY A 182 -3.93 -1.55 -19.17
CA GLY A 182 -5.04 -2.48 -19.32
C GLY A 182 -6.29 -2.04 -18.55
N MET A 183 -6.90 -2.98 -17.80
CA MET A 183 -8.12 -2.77 -17.02
C MET A 183 -7.92 -1.94 -15.75
N THR A 184 -6.68 -1.62 -15.40
CA THR A 184 -6.28 -0.98 -14.13
C THR A 184 -5.15 0.03 -14.39
N GLY A 185 -5.26 0.78 -15.49
CA GLY A 185 -4.22 1.72 -15.94
C GLY A 185 -4.42 3.16 -15.46
N THR A 186 -5.61 3.52 -15.01
CA THR A 186 -6.00 4.87 -14.57
C THR A 186 -6.67 4.84 -13.21
N GLY A 187 -6.75 5.99 -12.53
CA GLY A 187 -7.45 6.18 -11.26
C GLY A 187 -8.90 5.67 -11.29
N PRO A 188 -9.74 6.05 -12.27
CA PRO A 188 -11.11 5.52 -12.38
C PRO A 188 -11.17 4.00 -12.52
N GLN A 189 -10.24 3.40 -13.26
CA GLN A 189 -10.15 1.95 -13.41
C GLN A 189 -9.72 1.26 -12.11
N ILE A 190 -8.78 1.85 -11.37
CA ILE A 190 -8.38 1.37 -10.04
C ILE A 190 -9.55 1.47 -9.04
N ARG A 191 -10.34 2.55 -9.10
CA ARG A 191 -11.53 2.73 -8.26
C ARG A 191 -12.58 1.66 -8.55
N ASP A 192 -12.84 1.34 -9.81
CA ASP A 192 -13.74 0.24 -10.20
C ASP A 192 -13.24 -1.12 -9.66
N ALA A 193 -11.95 -1.43 -9.81
CA ALA A 193 -11.36 -2.65 -9.25
C ALA A 193 -11.55 -2.73 -7.74
N ALA A 194 -11.26 -1.64 -7.02
CA ALA A 194 -11.43 -1.56 -5.58
C ALA A 194 -12.90 -1.77 -5.14
N ASN A 195 -13.87 -1.22 -5.87
CA ASN A 195 -15.30 -1.42 -5.59
C ASN A 195 -15.77 -2.85 -5.84
N ARG A 196 -15.18 -3.55 -6.82
CA ARG A 196 -15.50 -4.95 -7.12
C ARG A 196 -14.91 -5.92 -6.10
N ILE A 197 -13.70 -5.60 -5.62
CA ILE A 197 -13.00 -6.42 -4.63
C ILE A 197 -13.62 -6.22 -3.24
N ASP A 198 -13.88 -4.96 -2.86
CA ASP A 198 -14.58 -4.57 -1.63
C ASP A 198 -14.05 -5.30 -0.38
N ARG A 199 -12.79 -5.04 -0.03
CA ARG A 199 -12.12 -5.60 1.15
C ARG A 199 -11.30 -4.57 1.89
N ALA A 200 -11.37 -4.59 3.22
CA ALA A 200 -10.71 -3.60 4.07
C ALA A 200 -9.17 -3.66 4.01
N ASN A 201 -8.60 -4.81 3.69
CA ASN A 201 -7.15 -4.99 3.51
C ASN A 201 -6.69 -4.89 2.05
N PHE A 202 -7.57 -4.49 1.14
CA PHE A 202 -7.23 -4.11 -0.22
C PHE A 202 -6.99 -2.61 -0.31
N THR A 203 -5.89 -2.19 -0.93
CA THR A 203 -5.51 -0.78 -0.98
C THR A 203 -4.71 -0.44 -2.23
N VAL A 204 -4.34 0.83 -2.40
CA VAL A 204 -3.67 1.35 -3.60
C VAL A 204 -2.32 1.96 -3.27
N MET A 205 -1.30 1.55 -4.03
CA MET A 205 -0.06 2.31 -4.16
C MET A 205 -0.09 3.03 -5.51
N TYR A 206 -0.24 4.35 -5.50
CA TYR A 206 -0.37 5.13 -6.74
C TYR A 206 0.99 5.27 -7.43
N ASP A 207 1.02 5.25 -8.77
CA ASP A 207 2.27 5.29 -9.55
C ASP A 207 2.10 6.28 -10.73
N PRO A 208 2.50 7.56 -10.55
CA PRO A 208 2.28 8.59 -11.55
C PRO A 208 3.10 8.34 -12.83
N GLY A 209 4.27 7.72 -12.71
CA GLY A 209 5.08 7.32 -13.86
C GLY A 209 4.39 6.30 -14.74
N ASN A 210 3.65 5.34 -14.17
CA ASN A 210 2.85 4.40 -14.95
C ASN A 210 1.63 5.05 -15.59
N ILE A 211 0.97 6.01 -14.92
CA ILE A 211 -0.15 6.76 -15.52
C ILE A 211 0.30 7.41 -16.83
N TYR A 212 1.43 8.14 -16.81
CA TYR A 212 1.97 8.72 -18.03
C TYR A 212 2.44 7.65 -19.02
N PHE A 213 3.18 6.64 -18.58
CA PHE A 213 3.74 5.62 -19.48
C PHE A 213 2.66 4.87 -20.27
N TYR A 214 1.62 4.39 -19.60
CA TYR A 214 0.56 3.61 -20.25
C TYR A 214 -0.43 4.48 -21.04
N SER A 215 -0.59 5.75 -20.66
CA SER A 215 -1.37 6.71 -21.44
C SER A 215 -0.60 7.40 -22.55
N GLN A 216 0.70 7.10 -22.73
CA GLN A 216 1.60 7.82 -23.65
C GLN A 216 1.61 9.34 -23.40
N GLY A 217 1.65 9.72 -22.13
CA GLY A 217 1.73 11.11 -21.67
C GLY A 217 0.42 11.90 -21.73
N ARG A 218 -0.71 11.26 -22.09
CA ARG A 218 -2.02 11.90 -22.33
C ARG A 218 -2.86 12.09 -21.07
N VAL A 219 -2.71 11.21 -20.08
CA VAL A 219 -3.43 11.31 -18.80
C VAL A 219 -2.52 11.97 -17.79
N ASP A 220 -2.98 13.06 -17.18
CA ASP A 220 -2.27 13.76 -16.12
C ASP A 220 -2.49 13.05 -14.78
N PRO A 221 -1.44 12.55 -14.09
CA PRO A 221 -1.56 11.92 -12.78
C PRO A 221 -2.11 12.86 -11.70
N VAL A 222 -1.94 14.18 -11.81
CA VAL A 222 -2.50 15.15 -10.83
C VAL A 222 -4.03 15.17 -10.89
N GLU A 223 -4.61 15.07 -12.10
CA GLU A 223 -6.06 14.98 -12.28
C GLU A 223 -6.57 13.56 -12.04
N ASP A 224 -5.84 12.54 -12.50
CA ASP A 224 -6.23 11.13 -12.40
C ASP A 224 -6.32 10.64 -10.95
N VAL A 225 -5.38 11.05 -10.08
CA VAL A 225 -5.33 10.60 -8.68
C VAL A 225 -6.60 10.96 -7.89
N LYS A 226 -7.32 12.02 -8.29
CA LYS A 226 -8.56 12.45 -7.63
C LYS A 226 -9.62 11.35 -7.63
N ALA A 227 -9.63 10.48 -8.64
CA ALA A 227 -10.57 9.37 -8.73
C ALA A 227 -10.34 8.26 -7.68
N VAL A 228 -9.17 8.23 -7.06
CA VAL A 228 -8.79 7.26 -6.01
C VAL A 228 -8.58 7.91 -4.64
N ALA A 229 -9.10 9.13 -4.44
CA ALA A 229 -9.15 9.77 -3.13
C ALA A 229 -9.77 8.82 -2.08
N GLY A 230 -9.16 8.77 -0.89
CA GLY A 230 -9.53 7.88 0.21
C GLY A 230 -9.04 6.43 0.08
N LEU A 231 -8.40 6.04 -1.04
CA LEU A 231 -7.90 4.66 -1.24
C LEU A 231 -6.39 4.51 -1.18
N VAL A 232 -5.67 5.58 -1.52
CA VAL A 232 -4.21 5.55 -1.65
C VAL A 232 -3.59 5.48 -0.26
N THR A 233 -2.72 4.50 -0.06
CA THR A 233 -1.94 4.33 1.19
C THR A 233 -0.44 4.44 0.97
N GLY A 234 0.00 4.54 -0.29
CA GLY A 234 1.40 4.75 -0.63
C GLY A 234 1.59 5.20 -2.07
N VAL A 235 2.84 5.54 -2.41
CA VAL A 235 3.20 5.99 -3.76
C VAL A 235 4.43 5.22 -4.23
N SER A 236 4.36 4.64 -5.42
CA SER A 236 5.53 4.23 -6.17
C SER A 236 6.10 5.49 -6.82
N VAL A 237 7.16 6.03 -6.23
CA VAL A 237 7.76 7.29 -6.70
C VAL A 237 8.55 7.00 -7.97
N LYS A 238 7.92 7.31 -9.10
CA LYS A 238 8.43 7.02 -10.44
C LYS A 238 8.08 8.17 -11.35
N ASP A 239 9.08 8.73 -12.00
CA ASP A 239 8.90 9.85 -12.93
C ASP A 239 8.69 9.35 -14.36
N TYR A 240 8.47 10.29 -15.26
CA TYR A 240 8.29 10.05 -16.68
C TYR A 240 8.88 11.19 -17.51
N LEU A 241 9.53 10.83 -18.62
CA LEU A 241 9.88 11.76 -19.69
C LEU A 241 9.30 11.25 -21.02
N PRO A 242 8.74 12.15 -21.86
CA PRO A 242 8.34 11.81 -23.22
C PRO A 242 9.53 11.29 -24.06
N PRO A 243 9.29 10.42 -25.07
CA PRO A 243 7.99 9.91 -25.47
C PRO A 243 7.49 8.74 -24.61
N ASN A 244 8.38 7.95 -23.99
CA ASN A 244 7.96 6.84 -23.11
C ASN A 244 9.07 6.34 -22.17
N ASN A 245 9.81 7.25 -21.54
CA ASN A 245 10.92 6.91 -20.64
C ASN A 245 10.51 7.03 -19.17
N VAL A 246 10.79 5.98 -18.39
CA VAL A 246 10.55 5.93 -16.94
C VAL A 246 11.80 5.48 -16.16
N ALA A 247 12.93 5.34 -16.85
CA ALA A 247 14.23 5.03 -16.27
C ALA A 247 15.00 6.34 -16.03
N LEU A 248 14.53 7.11 -15.06
CA LEU A 248 15.05 8.42 -14.68
C LEU A 248 14.82 8.66 -13.19
N THR A 249 15.58 9.59 -12.64
CA THR A 249 15.54 9.95 -11.22
C THR A 249 14.31 10.81 -10.94
N PRO A 250 13.48 10.49 -9.93
CA PRO A 250 12.35 11.32 -9.55
C PRO A 250 12.71 12.78 -9.29
N GLY A 251 11.90 13.69 -9.85
CA GLY A 251 12.12 15.13 -9.79
C GLY A 251 12.85 15.70 -11.00
N THR A 252 13.25 14.85 -11.95
CA THR A 252 13.92 15.28 -13.20
C THR A 252 13.06 15.07 -14.45
N GLY A 253 11.80 14.68 -14.30
CA GLY A 253 10.88 14.43 -15.40
C GLY A 253 9.66 15.35 -15.40
N LYS A 254 8.55 14.83 -15.92
CA LYS A 254 7.31 15.57 -16.20
C LYS A 254 6.34 15.56 -15.00
N VAL A 255 6.47 14.62 -14.06
CA VAL A 255 5.51 14.51 -12.95
C VAL A 255 5.61 15.74 -12.05
N ASP A 256 4.52 16.50 -11.93
CA ASP A 256 4.39 17.55 -10.92
C ASP A 256 4.13 16.92 -9.55
N PHE A 257 5.21 16.45 -8.91
CA PHE A 257 5.15 15.82 -7.60
C PHE A 257 4.56 16.74 -6.52
N PRO A 258 4.90 18.05 -6.43
CA PRO A 258 4.24 18.96 -5.49
C PRO A 258 2.72 19.01 -5.65
N ALA A 259 2.20 19.19 -6.87
CA ALA A 259 0.77 19.22 -7.12
C ALA A 259 0.11 17.85 -6.84
N LEU A 260 0.75 16.75 -7.27
CA LEU A 260 0.29 15.39 -7.00
C LEU A 260 0.16 15.12 -5.50
N PHE A 261 1.18 15.48 -4.71
CA PHE A 261 1.14 15.28 -3.25
C PHE A 261 0.15 16.21 -2.55
N ALA A 262 -0.16 17.39 -3.12
CA ALA A 262 -1.26 18.21 -2.64
C ALA A 262 -2.61 17.51 -2.82
N GLU A 263 -2.86 16.90 -3.98
CA GLU A 263 -4.09 16.13 -4.23
C GLU A 263 -4.17 14.85 -3.40
N LEU A 264 -3.05 14.12 -3.24
CA LEU A 264 -2.98 12.94 -2.38
C LEU A 264 -3.34 13.28 -0.93
N ARG A 265 -2.82 14.40 -0.39
CA ARG A 265 -3.16 14.88 0.96
C ARG A 265 -4.64 15.28 1.05
N ARG A 266 -5.19 15.97 0.05
CA ARG A 266 -6.65 16.26 0.00
C ARG A 266 -7.49 14.97 -0.05
N GLY A 267 -6.96 13.93 -0.68
CA GLY A 267 -7.53 12.58 -0.70
C GLY A 267 -7.31 11.77 0.58
N GLY A 268 -6.68 12.32 1.62
CA GLY A 268 -6.49 11.68 2.93
C GLY A 268 -5.18 10.91 3.13
N LEU A 269 -4.21 11.00 2.21
CA LEU A 269 -2.88 10.41 2.41
C LEU A 269 -2.04 11.29 3.35
N GLU A 270 -1.91 10.87 4.61
CA GLU A 270 -1.16 11.59 5.65
C GLU A 270 0.20 10.93 5.99
N GLY A 271 0.43 9.72 5.52
CA GLY A 271 1.64 8.92 5.77
C GLY A 271 1.62 7.64 4.92
N GLY A 272 2.63 6.80 5.09
CA GLY A 272 2.74 5.50 4.42
C GLY A 272 3.95 5.36 3.49
N PRO A 273 4.08 4.22 2.77
CA PRO A 273 5.23 3.92 1.93
C PRO A 273 5.35 4.81 0.69
N LEU A 274 6.49 5.48 0.58
CA LEU A 274 6.93 6.22 -0.59
C LEU A 274 8.15 5.51 -1.18
N MET A 275 7.92 4.67 -2.19
CA MET A 275 8.92 3.73 -2.69
C MET A 275 9.49 4.21 -4.03
N ILE A 276 10.75 4.67 -4.04
CA ILE A 276 11.47 5.07 -5.25
C ILE A 276 11.68 3.86 -6.14
N GLU A 277 11.04 3.85 -7.31
CA GLU A 277 10.98 2.65 -8.16
C GLU A 277 12.08 2.59 -9.21
N MET A 278 12.42 3.72 -9.79
CA MET A 278 13.44 3.82 -10.83
C MET A 278 14.27 5.05 -10.55
N VAL A 279 15.51 4.99 -11.01
CA VAL A 279 16.39 6.16 -11.13
C VAL A 279 17.04 6.11 -12.51
N LYS A 280 17.79 7.15 -12.86
CA LYS A 280 18.60 7.13 -14.08
C LYS A 280 19.55 5.91 -14.03
N PRO A 281 19.54 5.02 -15.04
CA PRO A 281 20.43 3.87 -15.06
C PRO A 281 21.89 4.30 -15.12
N GLY A 282 22.74 3.53 -14.44
CA GLY A 282 24.19 3.66 -14.48
C GLY A 282 24.85 2.39 -13.96
N ASP A 283 26.16 2.42 -13.77
CA ASP A 283 26.85 1.40 -12.99
C ASP A 283 26.34 1.39 -11.52
N PRO A 284 26.71 0.39 -10.69
CA PRO A 284 26.22 0.32 -9.31
C PRO A 284 26.51 1.57 -8.46
N ALA A 285 27.67 2.22 -8.66
CA ALA A 285 28.04 3.41 -7.90
C ALA A 285 27.23 4.63 -8.36
N GLN A 286 27.06 4.80 -9.67
CA GLN A 286 26.18 5.83 -10.23
C GLN A 286 24.73 5.64 -9.78
N THR A 287 24.25 4.39 -9.79
CA THR A 287 22.89 4.05 -9.33
C THR A 287 22.71 4.42 -7.86
N LEU A 288 23.70 4.14 -7.01
CA LEU A 288 23.70 4.53 -5.60
C LEU A 288 23.57 6.05 -5.43
N GLU A 289 24.34 6.84 -6.19
CA GLU A 289 24.26 8.29 -6.12
C GLU A 289 22.91 8.83 -6.60
N GLU A 290 22.33 8.23 -7.64
CA GLU A 290 21.00 8.64 -8.11
C GLU A 290 19.87 8.28 -7.13
N VAL A 291 19.94 7.15 -6.42
CA VAL A 291 18.95 6.85 -5.36
C VAL A 291 19.10 7.77 -4.15
N LYS A 292 20.32 8.22 -3.81
CA LYS A 292 20.53 9.23 -2.75
C LYS A 292 19.87 10.56 -3.12
N LYS A 293 20.02 11.01 -4.37
CA LYS A 293 19.32 12.21 -4.88
C LYS A 293 17.81 12.06 -4.83
N ALA A 294 17.28 10.92 -5.31
CA ALA A 294 15.86 10.63 -5.27
C ALA A 294 15.32 10.60 -3.84
N ARG A 295 16.07 10.02 -2.90
CA ARG A 295 15.73 10.02 -1.47
C ARG A 295 15.59 11.43 -0.93
N GLN A 296 16.62 12.26 -1.12
CA GLN A 296 16.61 13.67 -0.66
C GLN A 296 15.42 14.44 -1.24
N PHE A 297 15.15 14.26 -2.54
CA PHE A 297 13.99 14.86 -3.19
C PHE A 297 12.67 14.46 -2.52
N VAL A 298 12.46 13.17 -2.26
CA VAL A 298 11.23 12.67 -1.62
C VAL A 298 11.13 13.14 -0.17
N GLU A 299 12.23 13.13 0.59
CA GLU A 299 12.25 13.62 1.97
C GLU A 299 11.90 15.11 2.06
N GLN A 300 12.41 15.93 1.14
CA GLN A 300 12.06 17.36 1.03
C GLN A 300 10.59 17.56 0.64
N LEU A 301 10.07 16.76 -0.31
CA LEU A 301 8.68 16.82 -0.76
C LEU A 301 7.66 16.60 0.36
N VAL A 302 8.03 15.80 1.37
CA VAL A 302 7.16 15.45 2.51
C VAL A 302 7.61 16.04 3.84
N GLY A 303 8.66 16.86 3.86
CA GLY A 303 9.09 17.62 5.03
C GLY A 303 9.74 16.77 6.13
N VAL A 304 10.49 15.73 5.76
CA VAL A 304 11.18 14.82 6.70
C VAL A 304 12.70 14.77 6.49
N ALA A 305 13.24 15.74 5.74
CA ALA A 305 14.67 15.92 5.49
C ALA A 305 15.43 16.50 6.70
#